data_AF-A0A4S8L9C7-F1
#
_entry.id   AF-A0A4S8L9C7-F1
#
_cell.length_a   1.000
_cell.length_b   1.000
_cell.length_c   1.000
_cell.angle_alpha   90.00
_cell.angle_beta   90.00
_cell.angle_gamma   90.00
#
_symmetry.space_group_name_H-M   'P 1'
#
loop_
_entity.id
_entity.type
_entity.pdbx_description
1 polymer ?
#
loop_
_entity_poly.entity_id
_entity_poly.type
_entity_poly.pdbx_seq_one_letter_code
_entity_poly.pdbx_strand_id
1 'polypeptide(L)' 'PPESHCNPTYGTSVGRGAFTFEKGKWTTVSQRVKLNDAGEGNGEMELFIGGDSVIKVTGLEIRDSD' A
#
# COMPACT_ATOMS: atom_id res chain seq x y z
N PRO A 1 3.88 2.22 -16.83
CA PRO A 1 2.67 1.81 -16.06
C PRO A 1 3.12 1.39 -14.66
N PRO A 2 2.27 1.48 -13.62
CA PRO A 2 2.64 1.02 -12.29
C PRO A 2 2.89 -0.49 -12.27
N GLU A 3 3.86 -0.93 -11.47
CA GLU A 3 4.30 -2.33 -11.37
C GLU A 3 4.29 -2.83 -9.92
N SER A 4 3.88 -4.08 -9.74
CA SER A 4 3.94 -4.77 -8.44
C SER A 4 4.94 -5.93 -8.52
N HIS A 5 5.78 -6.06 -7.50
CA HIS A 5 6.82 -7.08 -7.42
C HIS A 5 6.88 -7.66 -6.01
N CYS A 6 6.45 -8.90 -5.86
CA CYS A 6 6.61 -9.66 -4.62
C CYS A 6 8.05 -10.16 -4.49
N ASN A 7 8.65 -9.94 -3.33
CA ASN A 7 9.99 -10.44 -3.04
C ASN A 7 9.90 -11.43 -1.86
N PRO A 8 10.49 -12.63 -1.94
CA PRO A 8 10.39 -13.63 -0.86
C PRO A 8 11.35 -13.36 0.31
N THR A 9 12.34 -12.46 0.13
CA THR A 9 13.35 -12.14 1.15
C THR A 9 13.16 -10.74 1.74
N TYR A 10 12.64 -9.80 0.94
CA TYR A 10 12.42 -8.41 1.30
C TYR A 10 10.94 -8.04 1.22
N GLY A 11 10.62 -6.75 1.36
CA GLY A 11 9.26 -6.25 1.17
C GLY A 11 8.75 -6.42 -0.26
N THR A 12 7.43 -6.55 -0.37
CA THR A 12 6.70 -6.51 -1.65
C THR A 12 6.53 -5.05 -2.08
N SER A 13 6.92 -4.75 -3.32
CA SER A 13 6.57 -3.49 -3.97
C SER A 13 5.18 -3.60 -4.55
N VAL A 14 4.28 -2.68 -4.22
CA VAL A 14 2.94 -2.62 -4.80
C VAL A 14 2.74 -1.28 -5.51
N GLY A 15 2.25 -1.31 -6.74
CA GLY A 15 1.93 -0.09 -7.49
C GLY A 15 3.12 0.86 -7.68
N ARG A 16 4.36 0.34 -7.76
CA ARG A 16 5.56 1.15 -7.92
C ARG A 16 5.45 1.96 -9.21
N GLY A 17 5.63 3.28 -9.11
CA GLY A 17 5.45 4.21 -10.23
C GLY A 17 4.01 4.70 -10.43
N ALA A 18 3.05 4.33 -9.56
CA ALA A 18 1.69 4.89 -9.57
C ALA A 18 1.66 6.38 -9.19
N PHE A 19 2.69 6.86 -8.50
CA PHE A 19 2.93 8.27 -8.19
C PHE A 19 4.43 8.55 -8.18
N THR A 20 4.79 9.83 -8.20
CA THR A 20 6.17 10.31 -8.06
C THR A 20 6.25 11.46 -7.08
N PHE A 21 7.32 11.53 -6.28
CA PHE A 21 7.59 12.71 -5.47
C PHE A 21 8.11 13.85 -6.36
N GLU A 22 7.47 15.01 -6.29
CA GLU A 22 7.93 16.19 -7.02
C GLU A 22 9.16 16.80 -6.34
N LYS A 23 10.21 17.06 -7.13
CA LYS A 23 11.47 17.63 -6.61
C LYS A 23 11.24 19.04 -6.08
N GLY A 24 11.78 19.31 -4.88
CA GLY A 24 11.74 20.65 -4.28
C GLY A 24 10.36 21.08 -3.75
N LYS A 25 9.39 20.17 -3.69
CA LYS A 25 8.06 20.47 -3.13
C LYS A 25 7.69 19.52 -2.00
N TRP A 26 6.92 20.03 -1.06
CA TRP A 26 6.27 19.19 -0.05
C TRP A 26 5.19 18.34 -0.68
N THR A 27 5.15 17.06 -0.31
CA THR A 27 4.12 16.11 -0.72
C THR A 27 3.36 15.66 0.52
N THR A 28 2.05 15.91 0.57
CA THR A 28 1.19 15.35 1.62
C THR A 28 0.93 13.89 1.31
N VAL A 29 1.31 13.00 2.24
CA VAL A 29 1.12 11.55 2.11
C VAL A 29 0.19 11.09 3.23
N SER A 30 -0.75 10.21 2.91
CA SER A 30 -1.56 9.53 3.92
C SER A 30 -1.67 8.06 3.56
N GLN A 31 -1.61 7.19 4.57
CA GLN A 31 -1.74 5.75 4.38
C GLN A 31 -2.82 5.25 5.32
N ARG A 32 -3.85 4.59 4.77
CA ARG A 32 -4.84 3.85 5.55
C ARG A 32 -4.43 2.38 5.57
N VAL A 33 -4.44 1.79 6.75
CA VAL A 33 -4.32 0.34 6.94
C VAL A 33 -5.57 -0.13 7.69
N LYS A 34 -6.25 -1.12 7.12
CA LYS A 34 -7.29 -1.89 7.79
C LYS A 34 -6.72 -3.28 8.04
N LEU A 35 -6.54 -3.64 9.31
CA LEU A 35 -6.14 -4.99 9.66
C LEU A 35 -7.18 -5.99 9.20
N ASN A 36 -6.71 -7.16 8.84
CA ASN A 36 -7.57 -8.30 8.62
C ASN A 36 -8.04 -8.92 9.94
N ASP A 37 -9.10 -9.72 9.88
CA ASP A 37 -9.41 -10.71 10.91
C ASP A 37 -8.35 -11.83 10.89
N ALA A 38 -7.99 -12.37 12.06
CA ALA A 38 -6.88 -13.33 12.17
C ALA A 38 -7.08 -14.54 11.25
N GLY A 39 -6.11 -14.80 10.36
CA GLY A 39 -6.17 -15.88 9.38
C GLY A 39 -7.08 -15.64 8.16
N GLU A 40 -7.69 -14.46 8.05
CA GLU A 40 -8.49 -14.08 6.87
C GLU A 40 -7.74 -13.09 5.97
N GLY A 41 -7.83 -13.28 4.66
CA GLY A 41 -7.33 -12.31 3.67
C GLY A 41 -8.32 -11.18 3.43
N ASN A 42 -8.76 -10.44 4.46
CA ASN A 42 -9.79 -9.39 4.34
C ASN A 42 -9.28 -7.97 4.72
N GLY A 43 -7.96 -7.85 4.89
CA GLY A 43 -7.27 -6.60 5.19
C GLY A 43 -7.06 -5.73 3.96
N GLU A 44 -6.76 -4.45 4.21
CA GLU A 44 -6.59 -3.44 3.17
C GLU A 44 -5.45 -2.48 3.47
N MET A 45 -4.81 -2.00 2.41
CA MET A 45 -3.87 -0.88 2.46
C MET A 45 -4.20 0.09 1.32
N GLU A 46 -4.28 1.38 1.65
CA GLU A 46 -4.55 2.42 0.66
C GLU A 46 -3.62 3.61 0.88
N LEU A 47 -2.93 4.04 -0.17
CA LEU A 47 -2.01 5.18 -0.16
C LEU A 47 -2.62 6.36 -0.91
N PHE A 48 -2.55 7.52 -0.28
CA PHE A 48 -3.04 8.78 -0.80
C PHE A 48 -1.90 9.78 -0.94
N ILE A 49 -1.87 10.50 -2.07
CA ILE A 49 -0.92 11.57 -2.36
C ILE A 49 -1.72 12.83 -2.67
N GLY A 50 -1.53 13.88 -1.88
CA GLY A 50 -2.32 15.12 -2.03
C GLY A 50 -3.82 14.94 -1.77
N GLY A 51 -4.24 13.84 -1.14
CA GLY A 51 -5.65 13.49 -0.92
C GLY A 51 -6.23 12.49 -1.94
N ASP A 52 -5.54 12.26 -3.06
CA ASP A 52 -5.98 11.30 -4.09
C ASP A 52 -5.48 9.89 -3.79
N SER A 53 -6.37 8.89 -3.88
CA SER A 53 -5.99 7.47 -3.76
C SER A 53 -5.18 7.05 -4.99
N VAL A 54 -3.91 6.71 -4.79
CA VAL A 54 -3.00 6.33 -5.87
C VAL A 54 -2.66 4.84 -5.88
N ILE A 55 -2.77 4.18 -4.73
CA ILE A 55 -2.57 2.73 -4.58
C ILE A 55 -3.63 2.21 -3.62
N LYS A 56 -4.40 1.21 -4.05
CA LYS A 56 -5.33 0.47 -3.20
C LYS A 56 -5.12 -1.02 -3.36
N VAL A 57 -4.90 -1.70 -2.23
CA VAL A 57 -4.68 -3.14 -2.16
C VAL A 57 -5.67 -3.70 -1.15
N THR A 58 -6.40 -4.72 -1.58
CA THR A 58 -7.40 -5.43 -0.77
C THR A 58 -7.05 -6.90 -0.76
N GLY A 59 -7.66 -7.66 0.15
CA GLY A 59 -7.42 -9.09 0.21
C GLY A 59 -6.13 -9.46 0.93
N LEU A 60 -5.61 -8.55 1.78
CA LEU A 60 -4.35 -8.74 2.47
C LEU A 60 -4.56 -9.53 3.76
N GLU A 61 -3.65 -10.45 4.02
CA GLU A 61 -3.43 -11.01 5.36
C GLU A 61 -2.21 -10.28 5.95
N ILE A 62 -2.47 -9.41 6.92
CA ILE A 62 -1.48 -8.54 7.58
C ILE A 62 -1.05 -9.15 8.92
N ARG A 63 -1.94 -9.93 9.55
CA ARG A 63 -1.71 -10.67 10.79
C ARG A 63 -2.37 -12.05 10.73
N ASP A 64 -1.80 -13.00 11.45
CA ASP A 64 -2.29 -14.38 11.57
C ASP A 64 -2.88 -14.72 12.95
N SER A 65 -2.71 -13.85 13.94
CA SER A 65 -3.29 -13.98 15.28
C SER A 65 -3.87 -12.66 15.82
N ASP A 66 -4.73 -12.76 16.83
CA ASP A 66 -5.19 -11.65 17.68
C ASP A 66 -4.12 -11.13 18.64
#